data_AF-A0A9Q8P8P0-F1
#
_entry.id   AF-A0A9Q8P8P0-F1
#
_cell.length_a   1.000
_cell.length_b   1.000
_cell.length_c   1.000
_cell.angle_alpha   90.00
_cell.angle_beta   90.00
_cell.angle_gamma   90.00
#
_symmetry.space_group_name_H-M   'P 1'
#
loop_
_entity.id
_entity.type
_entity.pdbx_description
1 polymer ?
#
loop_
_entity_poly.entity_id
_entity_poly.type
_entity_poly.pdbx_seq_one_letter_code
_entity_poly.pdbx_strand_id
1 'polypeptide(L)'
;MSASCDHDLYTTLKATATSPILAFSSTSGPTGSPFDPSNIYAYRTPDCIMHFHPGSSMAPPFNGPITRVQHEPALLMLGAVMEKMHWAIHEVTVDTAARTVAARLTAHYTFKPVKEDLRSVEWPIEYVWVVECDESGEKIVRMEECLDAERAGFMLKRAAKYAEEHPSA
;
A
#
# COMPACT_ATOMS: atom_id res chain seq x y z
N MET A 1 -22.79 -27.40 12.36
CA MET A 1 -22.97 -25.93 12.37
C MET A 1 -21.90 -25.22 11.52
N SER A 2 -21.32 -25.83 10.47
CA SER A 2 -19.99 -25.42 9.99
C SER A 2 -19.92 -24.69 8.64
N ALA A 3 -20.93 -24.75 7.76
CA ALA A 3 -20.77 -24.19 6.41
C ALA A 3 -21.07 -22.68 6.28
N SER A 4 -22.03 -22.13 7.04
CA SER A 4 -22.40 -20.71 6.90
C SER A 4 -21.48 -19.77 7.67
N CYS A 5 -20.86 -20.24 8.76
CA CYS A 5 -19.92 -19.44 9.56
C CYS A 5 -18.57 -19.26 8.82
N ASP A 6 -18.09 -20.30 8.14
CA ASP A 6 -16.84 -20.24 7.38
C ASP A 6 -16.98 -19.40 6.10
N HIS A 7 -18.16 -19.39 5.47
CA HIS A 7 -18.44 -18.54 4.31
C HIS A 7 -18.44 -17.04 4.66
N ASP A 8 -18.95 -16.71 5.85
CA ASP A 8 -18.97 -15.34 6.37
C ASP A 8 -17.54 -14.84 6.64
N LEU A 9 -16.73 -15.64 7.35
CA LEU A 9 -15.33 -15.30 7.62
C LEU A 9 -14.49 -15.16 6.34
N TYR A 10 -14.65 -16.07 5.37
CA TYR A 10 -13.96 -15.97 4.07
C TYR A 10 -14.24 -14.62 3.40
N THR A 11 -15.52 -14.20 3.38
CA THR A 11 -15.95 -12.98 2.73
C THR A 11 -15.41 -11.75 3.46
N THR A 12 -15.45 -11.75 4.79
CA THR A 12 -14.91 -10.69 5.64
C THR A 12 -13.41 -10.54 5.46
N LEU A 13 -12.64 -11.62 5.53
CA LEU A 13 -11.18 -11.59 5.31
C LEU A 13 -10.83 -11.02 3.94
N LYS A 14 -11.49 -11.49 2.89
CA LYS A 14 -11.27 -11.01 1.53
C LYS A 14 -11.59 -9.51 1.40
N ALA A 15 -12.72 -9.07 1.96
CA ALA A 15 -13.11 -7.67 1.92
C ALA A 15 -12.12 -6.79 2.69
N THR A 16 -11.74 -7.16 3.90
CA THR A 16 -10.76 -6.44 4.73
C THR A 16 -9.40 -6.33 4.03
N ALA A 17 -8.90 -7.41 3.44
CA ALA A 17 -7.62 -7.41 2.75
C ALA A 17 -7.61 -6.55 1.47
N THR A 18 -8.73 -6.50 0.74
CA THR A 18 -8.82 -5.79 -0.54
C THR A 18 -9.27 -4.34 -0.42
N SER A 19 -9.94 -3.96 0.66
CA SER A 19 -10.42 -2.59 0.86
C SER A 19 -9.32 -1.51 0.89
N PRO A 20 -8.14 -1.73 1.51
CA PRO A 20 -7.03 -0.79 1.41
C PRO A 20 -6.57 -0.54 -0.03
N ILE A 21 -6.61 -1.56 -0.89
CA ILE A 21 -6.19 -1.48 -2.30
C ILE A 21 -7.16 -0.57 -3.07
N LEU A 22 -8.46 -0.70 -2.77
CA LEU A 22 -9.48 0.19 -3.32
C LEU A 22 -9.32 1.62 -2.77
N ALA A 23 -8.94 1.78 -1.51
CA ALA A 23 -8.66 3.09 -0.91
C ALA A 23 -7.46 3.80 -1.56
N PHE A 24 -6.45 3.06 -2.05
CA PHE A 24 -5.37 3.64 -2.87
C PHE A 24 -5.83 4.13 -4.25
N SER A 25 -7.02 3.73 -4.70
CA SER A 25 -7.58 4.11 -6.00
C SER A 25 -8.70 5.16 -5.88
N SER A 26 -9.02 5.66 -4.68
CA SER A 26 -10.05 6.69 -4.48
C SER A 26 -9.45 8.09 -4.63
N THR A 27 -9.87 8.85 -5.64
CA THR A 27 -9.37 10.20 -5.98
C THR A 27 -9.80 11.29 -4.99
N SER A 28 -9.36 11.19 -3.73
CA SER A 28 -9.80 12.09 -2.66
C SER A 28 -8.74 12.35 -1.59
N GLY A 29 -7.47 12.32 -1.95
CA GLY A 29 -6.38 12.58 -1.01
C GLY A 29 -6.26 14.05 -0.56
N PRO A 30 -5.61 14.32 0.58
CA PRO A 30 -5.26 15.68 0.97
C PRO A 30 -4.41 16.35 -0.13
N THR A 31 -4.58 17.66 -0.30
CA THR A 31 -3.77 18.52 -1.19
C THR A 31 -3.64 18.04 -2.65
N GLY A 32 -4.66 17.34 -3.17
CA GLY A 32 -4.67 16.84 -4.55
C GLY A 32 -3.85 15.55 -4.75
N SER A 33 -3.54 14.83 -3.67
CA SER A 33 -3.02 13.46 -3.72
C SER A 33 -4.07 12.51 -4.33
N PRO A 34 -3.66 11.49 -5.10
CA PRO A 34 -4.58 10.50 -5.65
C PRO A 34 -5.16 9.53 -4.62
N PHE A 35 -4.71 9.58 -3.36
CA PHE A 35 -5.21 8.73 -2.26
C PHE A 35 -5.12 9.45 -0.90
N ASP A 36 -5.91 8.97 0.07
CA ASP A 36 -5.90 9.43 1.47
C ASP A 36 -5.35 8.33 2.40
N PRO A 37 -4.20 8.55 3.08
CA PRO A 37 -3.65 7.59 4.05
C PRO A 37 -4.64 7.15 5.13
N SER A 38 -5.55 8.03 5.58
CA SER A 38 -6.52 7.68 6.63
C SER A 38 -7.46 6.56 6.20
N ASN A 39 -7.87 6.54 4.92
CA ASN A 39 -8.70 5.48 4.36
C ASN A 39 -7.94 4.15 4.26
N ILE A 40 -6.63 4.19 4.04
CA ILE A 40 -5.78 2.98 4.00
C ILE A 40 -5.61 2.40 5.42
N TYR A 41 -5.41 3.25 6.42
CA TYR A 41 -5.26 2.81 7.82
C TYR A 41 -6.57 2.44 8.50
N ALA A 42 -7.73 2.79 7.94
CA ALA A 42 -9.04 2.43 8.49
C ALA A 42 -9.23 0.91 8.65
N TYR A 43 -8.51 0.10 7.87
CA TYR A 43 -8.58 -1.36 7.90
C TYR A 43 -7.45 -2.02 8.70
N ARG A 44 -6.55 -1.23 9.30
CA ARG A 44 -5.42 -1.75 10.09
C ARG A 44 -5.69 -1.54 11.57
N THR A 45 -5.20 -2.43 12.41
CA THR A 45 -5.13 -2.16 13.85
C THR A 45 -4.10 -1.05 14.13
N PRO A 46 -4.20 -0.33 15.27
CA PRO A 46 -3.23 0.68 15.65
C PRO A 46 -1.78 0.16 15.71
N ASP A 47 -1.64 -1.11 16.11
CA ASP A 47 -0.35 -1.79 16.28
C ASP A 47 0.07 -2.62 15.07
N CYS A 48 -0.62 -2.46 13.92
CA CYS A 48 -0.31 -3.21 12.72
C CYS A 48 1.14 -2.95 12.28
N ILE A 49 1.89 -4.04 12.09
CA ILE A 49 3.26 -3.99 11.60
C ILE A 49 3.30 -4.39 10.13
N MET A 50 4.06 -3.62 9.37
CA MET A 50 4.29 -3.84 7.95
C MET A 50 5.75 -4.18 7.68
N HIS A 51 6.00 -5.01 6.69
CA HIS A 51 7.33 -5.38 6.22
C HIS A 51 7.38 -5.33 4.70
N PHE A 52 8.48 -4.79 4.17
CA PHE A 52 8.76 -4.86 2.74
C PHE A 52 9.69 -6.02 2.40
N HIS A 53 9.46 -6.64 1.25
CA HIS A 53 10.27 -7.72 0.71
C HIS A 53 10.77 -7.45 -0.72
N PRO A 54 12.03 -7.82 -1.03
CA PRO A 54 13.04 -8.32 -0.09
C PRO A 54 13.57 -7.18 0.81
N GLY A 55 13.51 -7.33 2.13
CA GLY A 55 13.90 -6.28 3.07
C GLY A 55 15.37 -5.83 2.94
N SER A 56 16.24 -6.71 2.44
CA SER A 56 17.65 -6.41 2.15
C SER A 56 17.86 -5.36 1.04
N SER A 57 16.85 -5.13 0.20
CA SER A 57 16.90 -4.15 -0.89
C SER A 57 16.28 -2.81 -0.51
N MET A 58 15.73 -2.71 0.70
CA MET A 58 15.11 -1.48 1.20
C MET A 58 16.12 -0.65 1.97
N ALA A 59 15.99 0.67 1.89
CA ALA A 59 16.78 1.59 2.72
C ALA A 59 16.17 1.71 4.12
N PRO A 60 16.97 1.97 5.17
CA PRO A 60 16.43 2.35 6.48
C PRO A 60 15.49 3.57 6.41
N PRO A 61 14.40 3.61 7.20
CA PRO A 61 13.96 2.61 8.19
C PRO A 61 13.12 1.47 7.60
N PHE A 62 12.96 1.39 6.27
CA PHE A 62 12.04 0.47 5.59
C PHE A 62 12.60 -0.95 5.39
N ASN A 63 13.80 -1.23 5.90
CA ASN A 63 14.43 -2.56 5.90
C ASN A 63 14.14 -3.38 7.16
N GLY A 64 13.26 -2.90 8.06
CA GLY A 64 12.83 -3.57 9.27
C GLY A 64 11.30 -3.56 9.44
N PRO A 65 10.79 -3.79 10.66
CA PRO A 65 9.39 -3.57 10.98
C PRO A 65 8.99 -2.10 10.76
N ILE A 66 7.89 -1.88 10.06
CA ILE A 66 7.38 -0.56 9.70
C ILE A 66 6.06 -0.34 10.41
N THR A 67 6.03 0.70 11.25
CA THR A 67 4.83 1.17 11.94
C THR A 67 4.10 2.23 11.11
N ARG A 68 2.85 2.53 11.47
CA ARG A 68 2.11 3.67 10.92
C ARG A 68 2.91 4.98 10.99
N VAL A 69 3.55 5.25 12.12
CA VAL A 69 4.32 6.48 12.35
C VAL A 69 5.45 6.65 11.33
N GLN A 70 6.02 5.56 10.82
CA GLN A 70 7.07 5.58 9.81
C GLN A 70 6.50 5.61 8.38
N HIS A 71 5.41 4.89 8.13
CA HIS A 71 4.88 4.71 6.78
C HIS A 71 3.95 5.85 6.32
N GLU A 72 3.11 6.38 7.21
CA GLU A 72 2.16 7.46 6.88
C GLU A 72 2.85 8.72 6.31
N PRO A 73 3.96 9.22 6.88
CA PRO A 73 4.70 10.33 6.27
C PRO A 73 5.26 10.02 4.88
N ALA A 74 5.71 8.78 4.65
CA ALA A 74 6.22 8.36 3.34
C ALA A 74 5.11 8.32 2.29
N LEU A 75 3.92 7.84 2.68
CA LEU A 75 2.73 7.88 1.83
C LEU A 75 2.32 9.32 1.49
N LEU A 76 2.34 10.24 2.45
CA LEU A 76 2.04 11.66 2.19
C LEU A 76 3.06 12.29 1.23
N MET A 77 4.34 12.01 1.43
CA MET A 77 5.42 12.47 0.54
C MET A 77 5.24 11.94 -0.89
N LEU A 78 4.90 10.65 -1.04
CA LEU A 78 4.61 10.04 -2.34
C LEU A 78 3.36 10.64 -2.98
N GLY A 79 2.28 10.81 -2.21
CA GLY A 79 1.02 11.39 -2.69
C GLY A 79 1.18 12.80 -3.24
N ALA A 80 2.10 13.59 -2.68
CA ALA A 80 2.37 14.95 -3.14
C ALA A 80 2.90 15.01 -4.59
N VAL A 81 3.71 14.04 -5.00
CA VAL A 81 4.31 13.96 -6.35
C VAL A 81 3.49 13.11 -7.33
N MET A 82 2.58 12.26 -6.85
CA MET A 82 1.74 11.44 -7.73
C MET A 82 0.63 12.27 -8.38
N GLU A 83 0.36 11.99 -9.64
CA GLU A 83 -0.76 12.57 -10.39
C GLU A 83 -1.95 11.60 -10.45
N LYS A 84 -1.68 10.32 -10.72
CA LYS A 84 -2.67 9.24 -10.67
C LYS A 84 -2.05 7.99 -10.08
N MET A 85 -2.87 7.24 -9.36
CA MET A 85 -2.57 5.92 -8.84
C MET A 85 -3.78 5.03 -9.07
N HIS A 86 -3.55 3.82 -9.58
CA HIS A 86 -4.59 2.82 -9.74
C HIS A 86 -4.02 1.44 -9.42
N TRP A 87 -4.77 0.62 -8.70
CA TRP A 87 -4.40 -0.75 -8.40
C TRP A 87 -5.33 -1.74 -9.07
N ALA A 88 -4.74 -2.75 -9.70
CA ALA A 88 -5.43 -3.92 -10.20
C ALA A 88 -5.16 -5.11 -9.28
N ILE A 89 -6.23 -5.81 -8.90
CA ILE A 89 -6.16 -7.09 -8.18
C ILE A 89 -6.24 -8.20 -9.22
N HIS A 90 -5.20 -9.01 -9.33
CA HIS A 90 -5.15 -10.13 -10.27
C HIS A 90 -5.64 -11.43 -9.65
N GLU A 91 -5.23 -11.66 -8.40
CA GLU A 91 -5.51 -12.90 -7.69
C GLU A 91 -5.65 -12.63 -6.19
N VAL A 92 -6.55 -13.36 -5.54
CA VAL A 92 -6.71 -13.34 -4.08
C VAL A 92 -6.90 -14.77 -3.59
N THR A 93 -6.03 -15.21 -2.68
CA THR A 93 -6.14 -16.47 -1.96
C THR A 93 -6.42 -16.19 -0.50
N VAL A 94 -7.38 -16.89 0.09
CA VAL A 94 -7.78 -16.72 1.49
C VAL A 94 -7.56 -18.04 2.22
N ASP A 95 -6.82 -17.99 3.31
CA ASP A 95 -6.71 -19.05 4.31
C ASP A 95 -7.53 -18.64 5.54
N THR A 96 -8.72 -19.22 5.70
CA THR A 96 -9.60 -18.92 6.83
C THR A 96 -9.08 -19.50 8.14
N ALA A 97 -8.32 -20.60 8.11
CA ALA A 97 -7.77 -21.21 9.30
C ALA A 97 -6.64 -20.36 9.89
N ALA A 98 -5.79 -19.81 9.02
CA ALA A 98 -4.70 -18.90 9.40
C ALA A 98 -5.12 -17.41 9.41
N ARG A 99 -6.36 -17.09 9.02
CA ARG A 99 -6.87 -15.70 8.84
C ARG A 99 -5.92 -14.84 8.01
N THR A 100 -5.35 -15.46 6.99
CA THR A 100 -4.34 -14.84 6.13
C THR A 100 -4.88 -14.71 4.72
N VAL A 101 -4.62 -13.58 4.09
CA VAL A 101 -5.00 -13.33 2.69
C VAL A 101 -3.75 -12.96 1.91
N ALA A 102 -3.51 -13.67 0.81
CA ALA A 102 -2.48 -13.33 -0.16
C ALA A 102 -3.14 -12.72 -1.40
N ALA A 103 -2.60 -11.61 -1.90
CA ALA A 103 -3.10 -10.95 -3.10
C ALA A 103 -1.96 -10.59 -4.06
N ARG A 104 -2.11 -10.93 -5.35
CA ARG A 104 -1.21 -10.47 -6.41
C ARG A 104 -1.80 -9.25 -7.08
N LEU A 105 -1.01 -8.18 -7.14
CA LEU A 105 -1.48 -6.86 -7.53
C LEU A 105 -0.55 -6.23 -8.58
N THR A 106 -1.08 -5.26 -9.32
CA THR A 106 -0.26 -4.29 -10.03
C THR A 106 -0.73 -2.89 -9.68
N ALA A 107 0.19 -2.01 -9.31
CA ALA A 107 -0.09 -0.60 -9.15
C ALA A 107 0.47 0.18 -10.33
N HIS A 108 -0.33 1.10 -10.86
CA HIS A 108 -0.03 1.97 -11.98
C HIS A 108 0.11 3.39 -11.47
N TYR A 109 1.29 3.97 -11.65
CA TYR A 109 1.61 5.31 -11.20
C TYR A 109 1.87 6.25 -12.36
N THR A 110 1.39 7.48 -12.22
CA THR A 110 1.87 8.63 -12.99
C THR A 110 2.29 9.71 -12.01
N PHE A 111 3.29 10.50 -12.40
CA PHE A 111 3.91 11.47 -11.52
C PHE A 111 3.86 12.86 -12.14
N LYS A 112 3.72 13.86 -11.28
CA LYS A 112 3.90 15.26 -11.64
C LYS A 112 5.31 15.48 -12.21
N PRO A 113 5.49 16.45 -13.13
CA PRO A 113 6.81 16.82 -13.63
C PRO A 113 7.74 17.27 -12.50
N VAL A 114 9.03 16.94 -12.60
CA VAL A 114 10.10 17.37 -11.69
C VAL A 114 11.29 17.82 -12.54
N LYS A 115 11.61 19.13 -12.54
CA LYS A 115 12.62 19.77 -13.43
C LYS A 115 12.72 19.14 -14.84
N GLU A 116 13.90 18.65 -15.22
CA GLU A 116 14.26 18.11 -16.54
C GLU A 116 13.63 16.73 -16.81
N ASP A 117 13.04 16.10 -15.78
CA ASP A 117 12.36 14.82 -15.89
C ASP A 117 10.85 15.02 -16.13
N LEU A 118 10.57 15.52 -17.34
CA LEU A 118 9.23 15.82 -17.84
C LEU A 118 8.43 14.57 -18.23
N ARG A 119 9.04 13.39 -18.22
CA ARG A 119 8.34 12.17 -18.67
C ARG A 119 7.54 11.57 -17.52
N SER A 120 6.23 11.77 -17.57
CA SER A 120 5.30 10.87 -16.89
C SER A 120 5.19 9.58 -17.71
N VAL A 121 6.06 8.61 -17.43
CA VAL A 121 5.90 7.25 -17.95
C VAL A 121 5.07 6.49 -16.93
N GLU A 122 3.96 5.91 -17.38
CA GLU A 122 3.19 4.99 -16.57
C GLU A 122 4.10 3.83 -16.15
N TRP A 123 4.28 3.70 -14.83
CA TRP A 123 5.22 2.75 -14.26
C TRP A 123 4.43 1.67 -13.51
N PRO A 124 4.09 0.53 -14.13
CA PRO A 124 3.43 -0.55 -13.41
C PRO A 124 4.41 -1.18 -12.42
N ILE A 125 4.00 -1.44 -11.19
CA ILE A 125 4.79 -2.19 -10.21
C ILE A 125 3.95 -3.40 -9.81
N GLU A 126 4.54 -4.59 -9.89
CA GLU A 126 3.90 -5.80 -9.37
C GLU A 126 4.14 -5.93 -7.87
N TYR A 127 3.10 -6.36 -7.17
CA TYR A 127 3.14 -6.62 -5.75
C TYR A 127 2.58 -8.00 -5.44
N VAL A 128 3.11 -8.59 -4.37
CA VAL A 128 2.40 -9.61 -3.60
C VAL A 128 2.21 -9.08 -2.19
N TRP A 129 0.96 -8.98 -1.77
CA TRP A 129 0.62 -8.69 -0.39
C TRP A 129 0.24 -9.98 0.32
N VAL A 130 0.73 -10.17 1.53
CA VAL A 130 0.24 -11.17 2.47
C VAL A 130 -0.19 -10.43 3.72
N VAL A 131 -1.47 -10.49 4.05
CA VAL A 131 -2.04 -9.82 5.21
C VAL A 131 -2.58 -10.84 6.20
N GLU A 132 -2.30 -10.61 7.47
CA GLU A 132 -2.90 -11.35 8.58
C GLU A 132 -3.99 -10.47 9.19
N CYS A 133 -5.16 -11.04 9.43
CA CYS A 133 -6.27 -10.35 10.07
C CYS A 133 -6.46 -10.82 11.53
N ASP A 134 -7.13 -9.96 12.31
CA ASP A 134 -7.57 -10.30 13.67
C ASP A 134 -8.63 -11.41 13.69
N GLU A 135 -9.06 -11.81 14.89
CA GLU A 135 -9.96 -12.95 15.06
C GLU A 135 -11.29 -12.81 14.32
N SER A 136 -11.82 -11.58 14.22
CA SER A 136 -13.05 -11.26 13.48
C SER A 136 -12.83 -11.16 11.97
N GLY A 137 -11.59 -10.95 11.53
CA GLY A 137 -11.25 -10.74 10.14
C GLY A 137 -11.48 -9.30 9.67
N GLU A 138 -11.86 -8.38 10.55
CA GLU A 138 -12.26 -7.00 10.21
C GLU A 138 -11.08 -6.02 10.21
N LYS A 139 -9.95 -6.39 10.84
CA LYS A 139 -8.73 -5.57 10.87
C LYS A 139 -7.50 -6.37 10.50
N ILE A 140 -6.60 -5.72 9.77
CA ILE A 140 -5.27 -6.22 9.45
C ILE A 140 -4.36 -5.96 10.65
N VAL A 141 -3.71 -7.01 11.15
CA VAL A 141 -2.73 -6.96 12.26
C VAL A 141 -1.29 -7.01 11.77
N ARG A 142 -1.05 -7.59 10.59
CA ARG A 142 0.27 -7.71 9.98
C ARG A 142 0.17 -7.65 8.47
N MET A 143 1.18 -7.06 7.83
CA MET A 143 1.26 -6.96 6.38
C MET A 143 2.68 -7.21 5.88
N GLU A 144 2.81 -8.14 4.95
CA GLU A 144 4.03 -8.39 4.19
C GLU A 144 3.79 -7.91 2.76
N GLU A 145 4.62 -7.00 2.27
CA GLU A 145 4.52 -6.44 0.94
C GLU A 145 5.79 -6.74 0.15
N CYS A 146 5.68 -7.66 -0.80
CA CYS A 146 6.74 -7.96 -1.75
C CYS A 146 6.58 -7.06 -2.97
N LEU A 147 7.62 -6.32 -3.32
CA LEU A 147 7.63 -5.36 -4.42
C LEU A 147 9.00 -5.30 -5.10
N ASP A 148 9.01 -4.75 -6.31
CA ASP A 148 10.25 -4.41 -7.00
C ASP A 148 10.95 -3.22 -6.31
N ALA A 149 12.02 -3.51 -5.58
CA ALA A 149 12.78 -2.52 -4.81
C ALA A 149 13.44 -1.45 -5.70
N GLU A 150 13.80 -1.77 -6.95
CA GLU A 150 14.36 -0.79 -7.88
C GLU A 150 13.30 0.26 -8.23
N ARG A 151 12.09 -0.21 -8.55
CA ARG A 151 10.94 0.67 -8.85
C ARG A 151 10.52 1.48 -7.63
N ALA A 152 10.49 0.86 -6.45
CA ALA A 152 10.23 1.57 -5.19
C ALA A 152 11.25 2.68 -4.92
N GLY A 153 12.54 2.40 -5.14
CA GLY A 153 13.62 3.36 -5.01
C GLY A 153 13.50 4.53 -5.98
N PHE A 154 13.05 4.30 -7.21
CA PHE A 154 12.75 5.38 -8.17
C PHE A 154 11.65 6.31 -7.65
N MET A 155 10.54 5.76 -7.16
CA MET A 155 9.42 6.57 -6.64
C MET A 155 9.85 7.48 -5.49
N LEU A 156 10.58 6.92 -4.51
CA LEU A 156 11.05 7.68 -3.35
C LEU A 156 12.03 8.78 -3.75
N LYS A 157 12.98 8.50 -4.66
CA LYS A 157 13.90 9.51 -5.20
C LYS A 157 13.16 10.64 -5.92
N ARG A 158 12.12 10.31 -6.68
CA ARG A 158 11.30 11.32 -7.37
C ARG A 158 10.54 12.20 -6.37
N ALA A 159 9.94 11.59 -5.35
CA ALA A 159 9.22 12.31 -4.30
C ALA A 159 10.15 13.26 -3.52
N ALA A 160 11.36 12.82 -3.17
CA ALA A 160 12.37 13.65 -2.52
C ALA A 160 12.73 14.89 -3.38
N LYS A 161 13.01 14.69 -4.68
CA LYS A 161 13.30 15.80 -5.60
C LYS A 161 12.13 16.79 -5.73
N TYR A 162 10.89 16.28 -5.79
CA TYR A 162 9.70 17.13 -5.84
C TYR A 162 9.57 17.99 -4.57
N ALA A 163 9.84 17.40 -3.40
CA ALA A 163 9.81 18.11 -2.12
C ALA A 163 10.90 19.20 -2.01
N GLU A 164 12.11 18.95 -2.55
CA GLU A 164 13.17 19.96 -2.63
C GLU A 164 12.79 21.17 -3.50
N GLU A 165 11.99 20.95 -4.55
CA GLU A 165 11.53 21.99 -5.47
C GLU A 165 10.30 22.76 -4.98
N HIS A 166 9.53 22.13 -4.10
CA HIS A 166 8.31 22.68 -3.53
C HIS A 166 8.39 22.61 -2.00
N PRO A 167 9.35 23.29 -1.37
CA PRO A 167 9.43 23.33 0.08
C PRO A 167 8.11 23.92 0.59
N SER A 168 7.41 23.15 1.42
CA SER A 168 6.20 23.63 2.09
C SER A 168 6.52 24.97 2.78
N ALA A 169 5.80 26.03 2.40
CA ALA A 169 5.93 27.36 2.99
C ALA A 169 5.52 27.39 4.45
#